data_AF-A0A482WF58-F1
#
_entry.id   AF-A0A482WF58-F1
#
_cell.length_a   1.000
_cell.length_b   1.000
_cell.length_c   1.000
_cell.angle_alpha   90.00
_cell.angle_beta   90.00
_cell.angle_gamma   90.00
#
_symmetry.space_group_name_H-M   'P 1'
#
loop_
_entity.id
_entity.type
_entity.pdbx_description
1 polymer ?
#
loop_
_entity_poly.entity_id
_entity_poly.type
_entity_poly.pdbx_seq_one_letter_code
_entity_poly.pdbx_strand_id
1 'polypeptide(L)'
;MFITISAQVKKYLSNPILMSLNGEITPAWDIPFPAVTICSENQFNPSLINLTEIVDRDNRTNDEVTPKIFDELSNIPYKYSLLSDRVWDMSEGYKELSFSENFLPWRTPGVSFDNSATFVLDFNKGDLEENCIPKGHGFWVVVHNPAEVPSPYQTVAYAETDMTTIYKLIPKQTTTADNLREWTPEERGCFYSHERKLKLYNTYSSHNCLYECEAEMIFKRCKCAATFISHYKISTPICGVHQIDCMQNVLENFSSQHHESNHFSSCNCLPACTEINYDIEYSDIPLDFEDPTSKRNNTEKGTTAVVTFHFKMNSVDNIQRVAIVTLSDFVANIGGLLGLFLGFSFLSFFEIIYFMTIRWVTNVWNKRNRQHSRERKAESLFEELKG
;
A
#
# COMPACT_ATOMS: atom_id res chain seq x y z
N MET A 1 -3.16 0.19 43.24
CA MET A 1 -2.04 1.00 42.69
C MET A 1 -1.09 0.18 41.83
N PHE A 2 -0.28 -0.74 42.39
CA PHE A 2 0.72 -1.50 41.61
C PHE A 2 0.14 -2.29 40.42
N ILE A 3 -0.99 -2.98 40.60
CA ILE A 3 -1.66 -3.73 39.52
C ILE A 3 -2.13 -2.78 38.39
N THR A 4 -2.60 -1.59 38.75
CA THR A 4 -3.08 -0.59 37.78
C THR A 4 -1.92 0.01 37.00
N ILE A 5 -0.81 0.31 37.68
CA ILE A 5 0.42 0.80 37.05
C ILE A 5 1.00 -0.26 36.12
N SER A 6 1.09 -1.52 36.54
CA SER A 6 1.59 -2.59 35.69
C SER A 6 0.70 -2.82 34.47
N ALA A 7 -0.61 -2.67 34.60
CA ALA A 7 -1.54 -2.72 33.47
C ALA A 7 -1.31 -1.56 32.49
N GLN A 8 -1.08 -0.33 32.97
CA GLN A 8 -0.78 0.82 32.09
C GLN A 8 0.56 0.67 31.38
N VAL A 9 1.59 0.17 32.08
CA VAL A 9 2.89 -0.14 31.47
C VAL A 9 2.72 -1.21 30.40
N LYS A 10 1.99 -2.29 30.70
CA LYS A 10 1.72 -3.34 29.72
C LYS A 10 0.96 -2.80 28.50
N LYS A 11 -0.02 -1.92 28.71
CA LYS A 11 -0.79 -1.28 27.64
C LYS A 11 0.07 -0.37 26.76
N TYR A 12 0.97 0.39 27.36
CA TYR A 12 1.93 1.24 26.63
C TYR A 12 2.93 0.41 25.81
N LEU A 13 3.36 -0.74 26.33
CA LEU A 13 4.29 -1.64 25.65
C LEU A 13 3.61 -2.57 24.63
N SER A 14 2.30 -2.79 24.71
CA SER A 14 1.55 -3.63 23.77
C SER A 14 1.05 -2.81 22.58
N ASN A 15 1.24 -3.31 21.36
CA ASN A 15 0.76 -2.78 20.06
C ASN A 15 0.11 -1.38 20.13
N PRO A 16 0.88 -0.33 19.83
CA PRO A 16 0.50 1.02 20.23
C PRO A 16 -0.45 1.73 19.26
N ILE A 17 -0.99 1.07 18.23
CA ILE A 17 -1.74 1.74 17.15
C ILE A 17 -3.14 1.20 16.99
N LEU A 18 -4.08 2.11 16.74
CA LEU A 18 -5.46 1.82 16.37
C LEU A 18 -5.83 2.57 15.08
N MET A 19 -6.73 1.99 14.28
CA MET A 19 -7.40 2.70 13.19
C MET A 19 -8.64 3.43 13.73
N SER A 20 -8.72 4.72 13.47
CA SER A 20 -9.84 5.57 13.86
C SER A 20 -10.34 6.37 12.66
N LEU A 21 -11.63 6.72 12.62
CA LEU A 21 -12.14 7.63 11.61
C LEU A 21 -11.70 9.06 11.96
N ASN A 22 -11.03 9.73 11.02
CA ASN A 22 -10.76 11.16 11.14
C ASN A 22 -12.04 11.93 10.77
N GLY A 23 -12.37 12.97 11.54
CA GLY A 23 -13.55 13.82 11.28
C GLY A 23 -13.34 14.80 10.12
N GLU A 24 -12.11 14.91 9.61
CA GLU A 24 -11.80 15.73 8.44
C GLU A 24 -12.23 15.02 7.15
N ILE A 25 -13.07 15.70 6.38
CA ILE A 25 -13.58 15.21 5.11
C ILE A 25 -12.64 15.67 3.99
N THR A 26 -12.01 14.72 3.30
CA THR A 26 -11.26 15.01 2.08
C THR A 26 -12.23 15.11 0.90
N PRO A 27 -12.22 16.18 0.10
CA PRO A 27 -13.11 16.25 -1.06
C PRO A 27 -12.62 15.31 -2.18
N ALA A 28 -13.55 14.78 -2.98
CA ALA A 28 -13.24 13.79 -4.00
C ALA A 28 -12.32 14.31 -5.13
N TRP A 29 -12.29 15.62 -5.39
CA TRP A 29 -11.40 16.21 -6.40
C TRP A 29 -9.92 16.29 -5.97
N ASP A 30 -9.62 16.12 -4.68
CA ASP A 30 -8.25 16.01 -4.16
C ASP A 30 -7.70 14.57 -4.24
N ILE A 31 -8.59 13.59 -4.42
CA ILE A 31 -8.23 12.20 -4.66
C ILE A 31 -8.04 11.97 -6.16
N PRO A 32 -6.97 11.28 -6.59
CA PRO A 32 -6.80 10.99 -8.00
C PRO A 32 -7.88 10.06 -8.52
N PHE A 33 -8.26 10.24 -9.78
CA PHE A 33 -9.06 9.23 -10.46
C PHE A 33 -8.25 7.93 -10.53
N PRO A 34 -8.83 6.77 -10.19
CA PRO A 34 -8.09 5.52 -10.13
C PRO A 34 -7.54 5.15 -11.51
N ALA A 35 -6.46 4.36 -11.50
CA ALA A 35 -6.07 3.64 -12.70
C ALA A 35 -7.05 2.48 -12.89
N VAL A 36 -7.54 2.35 -14.13
CA VAL A 36 -8.44 1.29 -14.54
C VAL A 36 -7.70 0.44 -15.57
N THR A 37 -7.47 -0.82 -15.24
CA THR A 37 -6.90 -1.80 -16.16
C THR A 37 -8.03 -2.67 -16.68
N ILE A 38 -8.21 -2.72 -18.00
CA ILE A 38 -9.25 -3.49 -18.67
C ILE A 38 -8.57 -4.61 -19.46
N CYS A 39 -8.87 -5.85 -19.09
CA CYS A 39 -8.31 -7.06 -19.70
C CYS A 39 -9.40 -7.83 -20.45
N SER A 40 -9.19 -8.02 -21.74
CA SER A 40 -10.01 -8.90 -22.58
C SER A 40 -9.86 -10.35 -22.13
N GLU A 41 -10.98 -11.09 -22.00
CA GLU A 41 -10.91 -12.55 -21.84
C GLU A 41 -10.43 -13.26 -23.09
N ASN A 42 -10.55 -12.61 -24.25
CA ASN A 42 -9.92 -13.12 -25.45
C ASN A 42 -8.40 -12.94 -25.34
N GLN A 43 -7.72 -14.02 -24.97
CA GLN A 43 -6.27 -14.06 -24.76
C GLN A 43 -5.48 -14.20 -26.07
N PHE A 44 -6.16 -14.49 -27.17
CA PHE A 44 -5.55 -14.70 -28.48
C PHE A 44 -6.18 -13.80 -29.52
N ASN A 45 -5.37 -13.37 -30.48
CA ASN A 45 -5.85 -12.65 -31.64
C ASN A 45 -5.54 -13.50 -32.88
N PRO A 46 -6.50 -14.34 -33.32
CA PRO A 46 -6.39 -15.13 -34.56
C PRO A 46 -5.95 -14.32 -35.78
N SER A 47 -6.35 -13.04 -35.88
CA SER A 47 -5.93 -12.15 -36.98
C SER A 47 -4.43 -11.79 -36.94
N LEU A 48 -3.79 -11.85 -35.77
CA LEU A 48 -2.35 -11.60 -35.62
C LEU A 48 -1.54 -12.89 -35.68
N ILE A 49 -2.04 -13.99 -35.11
CA ILE A 49 -1.33 -15.27 -35.02
C ILE A 49 -2.29 -16.44 -35.30
N ASN A 50 -2.06 -17.13 -36.42
CA ASN A 50 -2.79 -18.34 -36.77
C ASN A 50 -2.14 -19.58 -36.12
N LEU A 51 -2.59 -19.90 -34.91
CA LEU A 51 -2.07 -21.04 -34.13
C LEU A 51 -2.24 -22.38 -34.87
N THR A 52 -3.33 -22.55 -35.62
CA THR A 52 -3.59 -23.76 -36.41
C THR A 52 -2.54 -23.96 -37.49
N GLU A 53 -2.17 -22.89 -38.22
CA GLU A 53 -1.12 -22.95 -39.23
C GLU A 53 0.26 -23.24 -38.62
N ILE A 54 0.57 -22.69 -37.44
CA ILE A 54 1.84 -22.95 -36.76
C ILE A 54 1.94 -24.42 -36.33
N VAL A 55 0.87 -24.99 -35.79
CA VAL A 55 0.79 -26.39 -35.37
C VAL A 55 0.87 -27.33 -36.59
N ASP A 56 0.12 -27.02 -37.66
CA ASP A 56 0.08 -27.84 -38.88
C ASP A 56 1.38 -27.78 -39.69
N ARG A 57 2.07 -26.63 -39.69
CA ARG A 57 3.29 -26.42 -40.49
C ARG A 57 4.49 -27.19 -39.94
N ASP A 58 4.57 -27.43 -38.63
CA ASP A 58 5.78 -27.98 -38.03
C ASP A 58 5.73 -29.51 -37.84
N ASN A 59 4.58 -30.19 -37.98
CA ASN A 59 4.45 -31.65 -37.88
C ASN A 59 5.15 -32.23 -36.62
N ARG A 60 5.17 -31.45 -35.54
CA ARG A 60 5.91 -31.70 -34.29
C ARG A 60 4.95 -31.86 -33.12
N THR A 61 5.44 -32.47 -32.04
CA THR A 61 4.72 -32.56 -30.77
C THR A 61 4.50 -31.17 -30.16
N ASN A 62 3.41 -31.00 -29.40
CA ASN A 62 3.05 -29.73 -28.74
C ASN A 62 4.22 -29.10 -27.96
N ASP A 63 5.13 -29.92 -27.43
CA ASP A 63 6.31 -29.49 -26.65
C ASP A 63 7.33 -28.67 -27.47
N GLU A 64 7.41 -28.85 -28.79
CA GLU A 64 8.37 -28.11 -29.63
C GLU A 64 7.78 -26.82 -30.22
N VAL A 65 6.45 -26.75 -30.34
CA VAL A 65 5.73 -25.62 -30.95
C VAL A 65 5.45 -24.50 -29.95
N THR A 66 5.16 -24.86 -28.69
CA THR A 66 4.80 -23.91 -27.62
C THR A 66 5.88 -22.85 -27.36
N PRO A 67 7.20 -23.17 -27.31
CA PRO A 67 8.23 -22.15 -27.09
C PRO A 67 8.32 -21.10 -28.20
N LYS A 68 8.12 -21.50 -29.46
CA LYS A 68 8.19 -20.57 -30.61
C LYS A 68 7.04 -19.56 -30.60
N ILE A 69 5.82 -20.03 -30.31
CA ILE A 69 4.63 -19.17 -30.20
C ILE A 69 4.83 -18.16 -29.07
N PHE A 70 5.37 -18.60 -27.94
CA PHE A 70 5.64 -17.74 -26.80
C PHE A 70 6.70 -16.66 -27.11
N ASP A 71 7.77 -17.01 -27.83
CA ASP A 71 8.78 -16.04 -28.28
C ASP A 71 8.20 -15.02 -29.27
N GLU A 72 7.30 -15.43 -30.18
CA GLU A 72 6.63 -14.50 -31.10
C GLU A 72 5.67 -13.53 -30.37
N LEU A 73 4.91 -14.04 -29.40
CA LEU A 73 3.99 -13.23 -28.58
C LEU A 73 4.73 -12.23 -27.67
N SER A 74 5.90 -12.61 -27.16
CA SER A 74 6.67 -11.79 -26.23
C SER A 74 7.48 -10.65 -26.88
N ASN A 75 7.65 -10.69 -28.21
CA ASN A 75 8.43 -9.69 -28.97
C ASN A 75 7.59 -8.53 -29.53
N ILE A 76 6.32 -8.39 -29.14
CA ILE A 76 5.46 -7.30 -29.61
C ILE A 76 5.97 -5.96 -29.04
N PRO A 77 6.33 -4.97 -29.87
CA PRO A 77 6.87 -3.70 -29.39
C PRO A 77 5.79 -2.89 -28.67
N TYR A 78 5.92 -2.74 -27.35
CA TYR A 78 5.07 -1.86 -26.56
C TYR A 78 5.48 -0.40 -26.75
N LYS A 79 4.54 0.43 -27.19
CA LYS A 79 4.71 1.88 -27.28
C LYS A 79 4.50 2.50 -25.90
N TYR A 80 5.59 2.82 -25.20
CA TYR A 80 5.50 3.60 -23.97
C TYR A 80 5.43 5.10 -24.29
N SER A 81 4.45 5.79 -23.72
CA SER A 81 4.48 7.25 -23.60
C SER A 81 5.23 7.60 -22.32
N LEU A 82 6.43 8.18 -22.46
CA LEU A 82 7.13 8.79 -21.34
C LEU A 82 6.34 10.03 -20.89
N LEU A 83 5.51 9.87 -19.86
CA LEU A 83 4.92 11.00 -19.13
C LEU A 83 6.02 11.67 -18.31
N SER A 84 6.38 12.88 -18.72
CA SER A 84 7.62 13.54 -18.30
C SER A 84 7.56 14.14 -16.90
N ASP A 85 6.40 14.40 -16.31
CA ASP A 85 6.32 15.11 -15.02
C ASP A 85 5.36 14.44 -14.02
N ARG A 86 5.87 14.20 -12.79
CA ARG A 86 5.05 13.72 -11.66
C ARG A 86 4.23 14.88 -11.09
N VAL A 87 2.97 14.97 -11.53
CA VAL A 87 1.99 15.99 -11.10
C VAL A 87 1.32 15.63 -9.76
N TRP A 88 1.32 14.34 -9.40
CA TRP A 88 0.71 13.80 -8.17
C TRP A 88 1.70 12.93 -7.39
N ASP A 89 1.62 13.01 -6.07
CA ASP A 89 2.29 12.13 -5.12
C ASP A 89 1.30 11.58 -4.08
N MET A 90 1.52 10.36 -3.61
CA MET A 90 0.63 9.70 -2.65
C MET A 90 0.59 10.40 -1.29
N SER A 91 1.68 11.04 -0.87
CA SER A 91 1.80 11.69 0.43
C SER A 91 1.53 13.19 0.37
N GLU A 92 1.99 13.87 -0.67
CA GLU A 92 1.85 15.32 -0.82
C GLU A 92 0.63 15.72 -1.67
N GLY A 93 -0.03 14.75 -2.30
CA GLY A 93 -1.14 14.99 -3.19
C GLY A 93 -0.69 15.66 -4.50
N TYR A 94 -1.54 16.55 -5.01
CA TYR A 94 -1.30 17.23 -6.26
C TYR A 94 -0.48 18.51 -6.11
N LYS A 95 0.58 18.66 -6.90
CA LYS A 95 1.49 19.82 -6.83
C LYS A 95 0.89 21.13 -7.37
N GLU A 96 0.08 21.03 -8.42
CA GLU A 96 -0.58 22.19 -9.04
C GLU A 96 -2.10 22.12 -8.80
N LEU A 97 -2.74 23.27 -8.58
CA LEU A 97 -4.19 23.38 -8.39
C LEU A 97 -4.96 23.47 -9.73
N SER A 98 -4.26 23.56 -10.87
CA SER A 98 -4.92 23.69 -12.17
C SER A 98 -5.48 22.35 -12.67
N PHE A 99 -6.76 22.35 -13.03
CA PHE A 99 -7.40 21.26 -13.75
C PHE A 99 -7.02 21.33 -15.23
N SER A 100 -6.09 20.50 -15.67
CA SER A 100 -5.87 20.23 -17.09
C SER A 100 -6.12 18.75 -17.35
N GLU A 101 -6.89 18.45 -18.40
CA GLU A 101 -7.21 17.10 -18.85
C GLU A 101 -5.97 16.31 -19.29
N ASN A 102 -4.86 17.00 -19.56
CA ASN A 102 -3.60 16.39 -19.98
C ASN A 102 -2.75 15.88 -18.81
N PHE A 103 -3.11 16.19 -17.56
CA PHE A 103 -2.36 15.73 -16.40
C PHE A 103 -2.89 14.38 -15.91
N LEU A 104 -1.97 13.42 -15.75
CA LEU A 104 -2.25 12.12 -15.17
C LEU A 104 -1.65 12.03 -13.76
N PRO A 105 -2.35 11.39 -12.81
CA PRO A 105 -3.73 10.88 -12.91
C PRO A 105 -4.77 12.02 -13.04
N TRP A 106 -5.92 11.70 -13.65
CA TRP A 106 -7.00 12.67 -13.84
C TRP A 106 -7.61 13.11 -12.50
N ARG A 107 -8.17 14.33 -12.49
CA ARG A 107 -9.06 14.82 -11.41
C ARG A 107 -10.44 15.03 -11.97
N THR A 108 -11.45 14.61 -11.23
CA THR A 108 -12.84 14.89 -11.59
C THR A 108 -13.39 16.04 -10.76
N PRO A 109 -14.03 17.05 -11.38
CA PRO A 109 -14.55 18.22 -10.69
C PRO A 109 -15.85 17.94 -9.91
N GLY A 110 -16.42 16.73 -10.00
CA GLY A 110 -17.65 16.38 -9.30
C GLY A 110 -18.09 14.93 -9.45
N VAL A 111 -19.28 14.63 -8.94
CA VAL A 111 -19.86 13.26 -8.86
C VAL A 111 -20.98 12.99 -9.86
N SER A 112 -21.23 13.92 -10.78
CA SER A 112 -22.26 13.74 -11.81
C SER A 112 -21.83 12.72 -12.85
N PHE A 113 -22.82 12.13 -13.52
CA PHE A 113 -22.60 11.26 -14.67
C PHE A 113 -21.87 11.98 -15.81
N ASP A 114 -22.05 13.30 -15.94
CA ASP A 114 -21.34 14.12 -16.92
C ASP A 114 -19.82 14.22 -16.64
N ASN A 115 -19.40 13.95 -15.40
CA ASN A 115 -17.99 13.94 -14.98
C ASN A 115 -17.43 12.50 -14.87
N SER A 116 -18.04 11.57 -15.63
CA SER A 116 -17.64 10.16 -15.66
C SER A 116 -16.65 9.86 -16.78
N ALA A 117 -15.87 8.80 -16.60
CA ALA A 117 -15.07 8.22 -17.67
C ALA A 117 -15.83 7.04 -18.27
N THR A 118 -16.27 7.17 -19.52
CA THR A 118 -16.97 6.10 -20.25
C THR A 118 -16.09 5.52 -21.35
N PHE A 119 -15.97 4.20 -21.37
CA PHE A 119 -15.28 3.45 -22.40
C PHE A 119 -16.27 2.54 -23.13
N VAL A 120 -16.15 2.48 -24.45
CA VAL A 120 -16.88 1.54 -25.30
C VAL A 120 -15.88 0.47 -25.70
N LEU A 121 -16.08 -0.72 -25.17
CA LEU A 121 -15.25 -1.89 -25.43
C LEU A 121 -15.96 -2.74 -26.47
N ASP A 122 -15.26 -3.15 -27.51
CA ASP A 122 -15.84 -3.93 -28.59
C ASP A 122 -14.90 -5.06 -28.97
N PHE A 123 -15.42 -6.29 -28.95
CA PHE A 123 -14.67 -7.45 -29.39
C PHE A 123 -14.64 -7.53 -30.92
N ASN A 124 -13.47 -7.82 -31.48
CA ASN A 124 -13.38 -8.18 -32.88
C ASN A 124 -13.97 -9.58 -33.09
N LYS A 125 -15.07 -9.67 -33.84
CA LYS A 125 -15.76 -10.93 -34.18
C LYS A 125 -14.87 -11.97 -34.84
N GLY A 126 -13.92 -11.53 -35.69
CA GLY A 126 -13.00 -12.45 -36.35
C GLY A 126 -12.01 -13.11 -35.38
N ASP A 127 -11.83 -12.53 -34.20
CA ASP A 127 -10.88 -12.99 -33.20
C ASP A 127 -11.55 -13.72 -32.03
N LEU A 128 -12.89 -13.70 -31.95
CA LEU A 128 -13.66 -14.33 -30.87
C LEU A 128 -13.78 -15.84 -31.10
N GLU A 129 -13.21 -16.64 -30.20
CA GLU A 129 -13.32 -18.10 -30.23
C GLU A 129 -14.27 -18.61 -29.13
N GLU A 130 -15.47 -19.03 -29.54
CA GLU A 130 -16.55 -19.47 -28.63
C GLU A 130 -16.15 -20.68 -27.75
N ASN A 131 -15.22 -21.52 -28.20
CA ASN A 131 -14.80 -22.72 -27.49
C ASN A 131 -13.91 -22.43 -26.26
N CYS A 132 -13.25 -21.27 -26.22
CA CYS A 132 -12.34 -20.92 -25.14
C CYS A 132 -13.07 -20.34 -23.91
N ILE A 133 -14.28 -19.78 -24.09
CA ILE A 133 -15.02 -19.09 -23.03
C ILE A 133 -16.49 -19.54 -23.03
N PRO A 134 -16.84 -20.61 -22.30
CA PRO A 134 -18.13 -21.28 -22.45
C PRO A 134 -19.34 -20.58 -21.80
N LYS A 135 -19.22 -19.39 -21.21
CA LYS A 135 -20.26 -18.81 -20.32
C LYS A 135 -20.54 -17.30 -20.49
N GLY A 136 -20.17 -16.71 -21.62
CA GLY A 136 -20.37 -15.29 -21.90
C GLY A 136 -19.05 -14.60 -22.22
N HIS A 137 -19.13 -13.43 -22.84
CA HIS A 137 -17.96 -12.63 -23.18
C HIS A 137 -17.96 -11.36 -22.33
N GLY A 138 -16.77 -10.92 -21.96
CA GLY A 138 -16.64 -9.71 -21.17
C GLY A 138 -15.20 -9.34 -20.90
N PHE A 139 -15.06 -8.27 -20.14
CA PHE A 139 -13.78 -7.69 -19.82
C PHE A 139 -13.58 -7.70 -18.31
N TRP A 140 -12.42 -8.20 -17.87
CA TRP A 140 -11.97 -8.03 -16.50
C TRP A 140 -11.56 -6.59 -16.29
N VAL A 141 -12.05 -5.98 -15.22
CA VAL A 141 -11.79 -4.59 -14.88
C VAL A 141 -11.12 -4.57 -13.52
N VAL A 142 -9.89 -4.05 -13.44
CA VAL A 142 -9.16 -3.87 -12.19
C VAL A 142 -9.07 -2.40 -11.89
N VAL A 143 -9.61 -2.00 -10.74
CA VAL A 143 -9.57 -0.61 -10.26
C VAL A 143 -8.51 -0.52 -9.16
N HIS A 144 -7.52 0.34 -9.37
CA HIS A 144 -6.38 0.44 -8.46
C HIS A 144 -5.82 1.86 -8.37
N ASN A 145 -4.92 2.05 -7.40
CA ASN A 145 -4.20 3.30 -7.25
C ASN A 145 -3.29 3.54 -8.47
N PRO A 146 -3.25 4.76 -9.04
CA PRO A 146 -2.38 5.08 -10.17
C PRO A 146 -0.88 4.89 -9.94
N ALA A 147 -0.44 4.90 -8.68
CA ALA A 147 0.96 4.63 -8.32
C ALA A 147 1.27 3.13 -8.18
N GLU A 148 0.28 2.25 -8.32
CA GLU A 148 0.42 0.80 -8.18
C GLU A 148 0.23 0.10 -9.52
N VAL A 149 0.87 -1.07 -9.65
CA VAL A 149 0.59 -1.98 -10.76
C VAL A 149 -0.72 -2.74 -10.54
N PRO A 150 -1.44 -3.09 -11.61
CA PRO A 150 -2.67 -3.88 -11.50
C PRO A 150 -2.36 -5.27 -10.95
N SER A 151 -3.21 -5.71 -10.02
CA SER A 151 -3.04 -6.95 -9.29
C SER A 151 -4.35 -7.69 -9.07
N PRO A 152 -4.36 -9.04 -9.06
CA PRO A 152 -5.55 -9.80 -8.69
C PRO A 152 -5.97 -9.60 -7.23
N TYR A 153 -5.11 -9.01 -6.37
CA TYR A 153 -5.43 -8.72 -4.97
C TYR A 153 -6.18 -7.40 -4.78
N GLN A 154 -6.28 -6.57 -5.83
CA GLN A 154 -7.01 -5.30 -5.81
C GLN A 154 -8.48 -5.52 -6.18
N THR A 155 -9.24 -4.43 -6.29
CA THR A 155 -10.66 -4.46 -6.63
C THR A 155 -10.85 -4.89 -8.08
N VAL A 156 -11.30 -6.14 -8.26
CA VAL A 156 -11.61 -6.74 -9.57
C VAL A 156 -13.12 -6.76 -9.81
N ALA A 157 -13.51 -6.39 -11.01
CA ALA A 157 -14.88 -6.41 -11.53
C ALA A 157 -14.91 -7.11 -12.90
N TYR A 158 -16.11 -7.38 -13.38
CA TYR A 158 -16.35 -7.94 -14.69
C TYR A 158 -17.37 -7.10 -15.43
N ALA A 159 -17.13 -6.82 -16.71
CA ALA A 159 -18.01 -6.08 -17.60
C ALA A 159 -18.49 -7.02 -18.70
N GLU A 160 -19.75 -7.43 -18.61
CA GLU A 160 -20.38 -8.33 -19.58
C GLU A 160 -20.65 -7.61 -20.91
N THR A 161 -20.58 -8.33 -22.03
CA THR A 161 -21.09 -7.83 -23.30
C THR A 161 -22.60 -7.66 -23.27
N ASP A 162 -23.13 -6.82 -24.15
CA ASP A 162 -24.53 -6.42 -24.22
C ASP A 162 -25.04 -5.63 -23.02
N MET A 163 -24.14 -5.20 -22.14
CA MET A 163 -24.46 -4.42 -20.95
C MET A 163 -23.74 -3.08 -20.96
N THR A 164 -24.40 -2.08 -20.36
CA THR A 164 -23.78 -0.88 -19.81
C THR A 164 -23.57 -1.09 -18.33
N THR A 165 -22.32 -1.27 -17.92
CA THR A 165 -21.94 -1.41 -16.51
C THR A 165 -21.49 -0.06 -15.97
N ILE A 166 -22.16 0.41 -14.92
CA ILE A 166 -21.83 1.65 -14.22
C ILE A 166 -21.10 1.29 -12.92
N TYR A 167 -19.80 1.57 -12.86
CA TYR A 167 -18.96 1.42 -11.68
C TYR A 167 -18.91 2.73 -10.88
N LYS A 168 -19.52 2.69 -9.69
CA LYS A 168 -19.50 3.77 -8.70
C LYS A 168 -18.27 3.59 -7.81
N LEU A 169 -17.30 4.49 -7.96
CA LEU A 169 -16.04 4.48 -7.25
C LEU A 169 -16.20 5.04 -5.84
N ILE A 170 -15.67 4.32 -4.85
CA ILE A 170 -15.68 4.69 -3.42
C ILE A 170 -14.22 4.70 -2.94
N PRO A 171 -13.53 5.85 -3.04
CA PRO A 171 -12.18 5.97 -2.51
C PRO A 171 -12.21 5.88 -0.98
N LYS A 172 -11.17 5.25 -0.42
CA LYS A 172 -10.89 5.17 1.01
C LYS A 172 -9.46 5.61 1.23
N GLN A 173 -9.29 6.69 1.96
CA GLN A 173 -7.97 7.19 2.30
C GLN A 173 -7.59 6.69 3.69
N THR A 174 -6.39 6.12 3.82
CA THR A 174 -5.81 5.79 5.12
C THR A 174 -4.56 6.61 5.35
N THR A 175 -4.52 7.39 6.42
CA THR A 175 -3.39 8.24 6.80
C THR A 175 -2.82 7.82 8.15
N THR A 176 -1.64 8.33 8.49
CA THR A 176 -1.04 8.16 9.82
C THR A 176 -0.92 9.52 10.49
N ALA A 177 -1.25 9.61 11.77
CA ALA A 177 -1.16 10.86 12.51
C ALA A 177 0.28 11.40 12.58
N ASP A 178 0.45 12.72 12.48
CA ASP A 178 1.76 13.36 12.38
C ASP A 178 2.68 13.10 13.58
N ASN A 179 2.11 12.95 14.78
CA ASN A 179 2.85 12.63 15.99
C ASN A 179 3.50 11.22 15.98
N LEU A 180 3.12 10.36 15.04
CA LEU A 180 3.72 9.04 14.82
C LEU A 180 4.87 9.07 13.80
N ARG A 181 5.18 10.22 13.21
CA ARG A 181 6.25 10.32 12.21
C ARG A 181 7.64 10.07 12.81
N GLU A 182 7.85 10.41 14.08
CA GLU A 182 9.11 10.18 14.80
C GLU A 182 9.31 8.72 15.24
N TRP A 183 8.25 7.91 15.19
CA TRP A 183 8.29 6.52 15.63
C TRP A 183 8.97 5.65 14.58
N THR A 184 9.59 4.55 15.02
CA THR A 184 10.20 3.61 14.08
C THR A 184 9.13 2.96 13.18
N PRO A 185 9.45 2.61 11.92
CA PRO A 185 8.50 1.99 11.00
C PRO A 185 7.82 0.75 11.57
N GLU A 186 8.53 -0.06 12.35
CA GLU A 186 8.02 -1.27 12.99
C GLU A 186 7.05 -0.96 14.14
N GLU A 187 7.35 0.04 14.97
CA GLU A 187 6.47 0.48 16.07
C GLU A 187 5.18 1.11 15.54
N ARG A 188 5.28 1.87 14.44
CA ARG A 188 4.13 2.52 13.78
C ARG A 188 3.49 1.67 12.67
N GLY A 189 4.03 0.48 12.39
CA GLY A 189 3.48 -0.49 11.45
C GLY A 189 3.30 0.00 10.00
N CYS A 190 4.04 1.01 9.56
CA CYS A 190 3.94 1.55 8.20
C CYS A 190 5.24 2.21 7.72
N PHE A 191 5.47 2.23 6.40
CA PHE A 191 6.57 2.95 5.76
C PHE A 191 6.09 4.22 5.07
N TYR A 192 6.88 5.29 5.18
CA TYR A 192 6.83 6.43 4.29
C TYR A 192 7.66 6.15 3.03
N SER A 193 7.30 6.80 1.92
CA SER A 193 7.92 6.56 0.61
C SER A 193 9.43 6.81 0.56
N HIS A 194 9.97 7.64 1.45
CA HIS A 194 11.40 7.94 1.51
C HIS A 194 12.23 6.93 2.32
N GLU A 195 11.61 6.15 3.20
CA GLU A 195 12.31 5.20 4.08
C GLU A 195 12.54 3.86 3.39
N ARG A 196 11.60 3.43 2.53
CA ARG A 196 11.71 2.20 1.76
C ARG A 196 11.62 2.49 0.27
N LYS A 197 12.78 2.50 -0.39
CA LYS A 197 12.88 2.69 -1.84
C LYS A 197 12.84 1.35 -2.56
N LEU A 198 11.99 1.28 -3.58
CA LEU A 198 11.86 0.13 -4.47
C LEU A 198 12.81 0.30 -5.68
N LYS A 199 13.22 -0.80 -6.31
CA LYS A 199 14.09 -0.81 -7.49
C LYS A 199 13.31 -0.67 -8.79
N LEU A 200 12.13 -1.28 -8.85
CA LEU A 200 11.28 -1.32 -10.04
C LEU A 200 10.30 -0.16 -10.09
N TYR A 201 9.80 0.24 -8.93
CA TYR A 201 8.75 1.24 -8.82
C TYR A 201 9.26 2.51 -8.14
N ASN A 202 8.74 3.64 -8.60
CA ASN A 202 9.14 4.98 -8.15
C ASN A 202 8.50 5.41 -6.83
N THR A 203 7.37 4.79 -6.46
CA THR A 203 6.59 5.12 -5.28
C THR A 203 6.40 3.84 -4.46
N TYR A 204 6.67 3.94 -3.16
CA TYR A 204 6.44 2.84 -2.24
C TYR A 204 4.95 2.62 -2.03
N SER A 205 4.50 1.38 -2.22
CA SER A 205 3.24 0.87 -1.69
C SER A 205 3.44 -0.57 -1.23
N SER A 206 2.52 -1.07 -0.43
CA SER A 206 2.56 -2.48 0.01
C SER A 206 2.52 -3.42 -1.21
N HIS A 207 1.62 -3.16 -2.15
CA HIS A 207 1.47 -3.95 -3.37
C HIS A 207 2.75 -3.93 -4.22
N ASN A 208 3.28 -2.74 -4.53
CA ASN A 208 4.52 -2.61 -5.31
C ASN A 208 5.70 -3.33 -4.65
N CYS A 209 5.77 -3.29 -3.31
CA CYS A 209 6.80 -4.01 -2.55
C CYS A 209 6.68 -5.53 -2.70
N LEU A 210 5.46 -6.06 -2.60
CA LEU A 210 5.20 -7.49 -2.79
C LEU A 210 5.51 -7.93 -4.21
N TYR A 211 5.11 -7.16 -5.23
CA TYR A 211 5.43 -7.42 -6.63
C TYR A 211 6.94 -7.45 -6.90
N GLU A 212 7.69 -6.50 -6.33
CA GLU A 212 9.14 -6.51 -6.47
C GLU A 212 9.78 -7.72 -5.76
N CYS A 213 9.24 -8.12 -4.60
CA CYS A 213 9.71 -9.32 -3.90
C CYS A 213 9.44 -10.59 -4.71
N GLU A 214 8.26 -10.69 -5.32
CA GLU A 214 7.87 -11.80 -6.19
C GLU A 214 8.78 -11.88 -7.43
N ALA A 215 9.01 -10.75 -8.10
CA ALA A 215 9.95 -10.64 -9.22
C ALA A 215 11.37 -11.08 -8.82
N GLU A 216 11.84 -10.66 -7.63
CA GLU A 216 13.14 -11.05 -7.10
C GLU A 216 13.23 -12.56 -6.83
N MET A 217 12.17 -13.17 -6.29
CA MET A 217 12.13 -14.60 -6.00
C MET A 217 12.15 -15.44 -7.28
N ILE A 218 11.33 -15.09 -8.27
CA ILE A 218 11.30 -15.74 -9.58
C ILE A 218 12.68 -15.66 -10.23
N PHE A 219 13.30 -14.47 -10.23
CA PHE A 219 14.64 -14.29 -10.75
C PHE A 219 15.69 -15.12 -9.99
N LYS A 220 15.64 -15.17 -8.65
CA LYS A 220 16.61 -15.93 -7.85
C LYS A 220 16.52 -17.44 -8.10
N ARG A 221 15.30 -17.99 -8.18
CA ARG A 221 15.06 -19.44 -8.27
C ARG A 221 15.04 -19.97 -9.70
N CYS A 222 14.31 -19.31 -10.60
CA CYS A 222 14.10 -19.78 -11.97
C CYS A 222 15.04 -19.12 -13.01
N LYS A 223 15.76 -18.06 -12.62
CA LYS A 223 16.73 -17.33 -13.48
C LYS A 223 16.12 -16.70 -14.74
N CYS A 224 14.82 -16.42 -14.72
CA CYS A 224 14.06 -15.79 -15.79
C CYS A 224 13.11 -14.73 -15.24
N ALA A 225 12.49 -13.93 -16.11
CA ALA A 225 11.47 -12.95 -15.77
C ALA A 225 10.09 -13.39 -16.28
N ALA A 226 9.06 -13.24 -15.45
CA ALA A 226 7.68 -13.50 -15.88
C ALA A 226 7.22 -12.45 -16.89
N THR A 227 6.37 -12.82 -17.85
CA THR A 227 5.86 -11.91 -18.89
C THR A 227 4.96 -10.80 -18.35
N PHE A 228 4.24 -11.08 -17.27
CA PHE A 228 3.28 -10.17 -16.66
C PHE A 228 3.88 -9.33 -15.53
N ILE A 229 5.17 -9.50 -15.19
CA ILE A 229 5.88 -8.74 -14.16
C ILE A 229 7.06 -8.00 -14.79
N SER A 230 7.32 -6.77 -14.33
CA SER A 230 8.51 -6.02 -14.75
C SER A 230 9.80 -6.78 -14.43
N HIS A 231 10.77 -6.73 -15.35
CA HIS A 231 12.03 -7.43 -15.20
C HIS A 231 12.81 -6.91 -13.98
N TYR A 232 13.07 -7.77 -13.00
CA TYR A 232 13.89 -7.42 -11.83
C TYR A 232 15.30 -6.92 -12.24
N LYS A 233 15.84 -7.49 -13.31
CA LYS A 233 17.09 -7.05 -13.95
C LYS A 233 16.89 -7.03 -15.46
N ILE A 234 17.12 -5.88 -16.10
CA ILE A 234 16.88 -5.66 -17.55
C ILE A 234 17.44 -6.77 -18.45
N SER A 235 18.60 -7.33 -18.10
CA SER A 235 19.29 -8.39 -18.87
C SER A 235 18.69 -9.80 -18.72
N THR A 236 17.62 -10.00 -17.95
CA THR A 236 17.04 -11.33 -17.74
C THR A 236 16.15 -11.74 -18.90
N PRO A 237 16.32 -12.96 -19.44
CA PRO A 237 15.40 -13.48 -20.44
C PRO A 237 14.03 -13.73 -19.82
N ILE A 238 13.00 -13.65 -20.64
CA ILE A 238 11.63 -14.01 -20.27
C ILE A 238 11.59 -15.54 -20.02
N CYS A 239 10.79 -15.97 -19.04
CA CYS A 239 10.62 -17.38 -18.73
C CYS A 239 10.00 -18.12 -19.91
N GLY A 240 10.73 -19.08 -20.48
CA GLY A 240 10.20 -19.97 -21.51
C GLY A 240 9.35 -21.09 -20.92
N VAL A 241 8.78 -21.93 -21.79
CA VAL A 241 7.86 -23.02 -21.42
C VAL A 241 8.46 -23.97 -20.37
N HIS A 242 9.73 -24.35 -20.51
CA HIS A 242 10.42 -25.24 -19.56
C HIS A 242 10.58 -24.66 -18.14
N GLN A 243 10.40 -23.35 -17.98
CA GLN A 243 10.51 -22.65 -16.70
C GLN A 243 9.14 -22.33 -16.09
N ILE A 244 8.03 -22.60 -16.79
CA ILE A 244 6.66 -22.34 -16.31
C ILE A 244 6.40 -23.11 -15.01
N ASP A 245 6.73 -24.40 -14.94
CA ASP A 245 6.55 -25.19 -13.71
C ASP A 245 7.33 -24.59 -12.53
N CYS A 246 8.55 -24.10 -12.76
CA CYS A 246 9.34 -23.44 -11.72
C CYS A 246 8.66 -22.15 -11.24
N MET A 247 8.20 -21.34 -12.19
CA MET A 247 7.51 -20.08 -11.92
C MET A 247 6.21 -20.33 -11.15
N GLN A 248 5.36 -21.23 -11.62
CA GLN A 248 4.09 -21.57 -10.99
C GLN A 248 4.31 -22.07 -9.56
N ASN A 249 5.29 -22.94 -9.34
CA ASN A 249 5.67 -23.37 -7.98
C ASN A 249 6.07 -22.19 -7.08
N VAL A 250 6.78 -21.17 -7.60
CA VAL A 250 7.12 -19.97 -6.82
C VAL A 250 5.86 -19.17 -6.49
N LEU A 251 4.99 -18.95 -7.47
CA LEU A 251 3.74 -18.20 -7.32
C LEU A 251 2.79 -18.86 -6.31
N GLU A 252 2.60 -20.18 -6.41
CA GLU A 252 1.73 -20.93 -5.49
C GLU A 252 2.26 -20.93 -4.05
N ASN A 253 3.59 -21.01 -3.88
CA ASN A 253 4.22 -20.88 -2.56
C ASN A 253 4.10 -19.45 -2.00
N PHE A 254 3.99 -18.45 -2.86
CA PHE A 254 3.79 -17.06 -2.46
C PHE A 254 2.32 -16.78 -2.09
N SER A 255 1.37 -17.36 -2.83
CA SER A 255 -0.07 -17.18 -2.64
C SER A 255 -0.68 -18.06 -1.54
N SER A 256 -0.01 -19.16 -1.16
CA SER A 256 -0.43 -20.03 -0.04
C SER A 256 -0.22 -19.30 1.29
N GLN A 257 -1.22 -18.47 1.55
CA GLN A 257 -1.45 -17.56 2.66
C GLN A 257 -1.47 -18.30 4.00
N HIS A 258 -0.29 -18.63 4.53
CA HIS A 258 -0.11 -18.85 5.96
C HIS A 258 1.03 -17.99 6.47
N HIS A 259 0.68 -17.07 7.38
CA HIS A 259 1.52 -16.21 8.22
C HIS A 259 2.70 -16.90 8.94
N GLU A 260 2.93 -18.19 8.72
CA GLU A 260 3.95 -19.03 9.36
C GLU A 260 5.01 -19.57 8.39
N SER A 261 4.95 -19.27 7.09
CA SER A 261 6.06 -19.58 6.20
C SER A 261 7.15 -18.50 6.32
N ASN A 262 8.37 -18.90 6.67
CA ASN A 262 9.57 -18.05 6.82
C ASN A 262 9.92 -17.17 5.59
N HIS A 263 9.17 -17.27 4.49
CA HIS A 263 9.41 -16.55 3.24
C HIS A 263 8.66 -15.22 3.15
N PHE A 264 7.42 -15.11 3.64
CA PHE A 264 6.69 -13.83 3.67
C PHE A 264 7.30 -12.87 4.70
N SER A 265 7.80 -13.41 5.82
CA SER A 265 8.57 -12.64 6.81
C SER A 265 9.90 -12.09 6.26
N SER A 266 10.40 -12.60 5.13
CA SER A 266 11.59 -12.05 4.46
C SER A 266 11.28 -10.80 3.63
N CYS A 267 10.07 -10.67 3.08
CA CYS A 267 9.63 -9.49 2.35
C CYS A 267 9.06 -8.49 3.37
N ASN A 268 9.91 -7.73 4.05
CA ASN A 268 9.51 -6.71 5.04
C ASN A 268 8.67 -5.57 4.39
N CYS A 269 7.46 -5.86 3.95
CA CYS A 269 6.53 -4.97 3.24
C CYS A 269 5.41 -4.57 4.19
N LEU A 270 5.63 -3.51 4.97
CA LEU A 270 4.58 -2.88 5.76
C LEU A 270 3.70 -2.00 4.86
N PRO A 271 2.43 -1.73 5.24
CA PRO A 271 1.59 -0.80 4.50
C PRO A 271 2.22 0.60 4.41
N ALA A 272 1.79 1.38 3.42
CA ALA A 272 2.20 2.78 3.33
C ALA A 272 1.51 3.60 4.44
N CYS A 273 2.20 4.60 4.99
CA CYS A 273 1.60 5.46 6.02
C CYS A 273 0.47 6.34 5.47
N THR A 274 0.54 6.69 4.18
CA THR A 274 -0.56 7.26 3.42
C THR A 274 -0.90 6.31 2.29
N GLU A 275 -2.14 5.85 2.23
CA GLU A 275 -2.62 4.86 1.27
C GLU A 275 -4.02 5.25 0.77
N ILE A 276 -4.30 4.99 -0.51
CA ILE A 276 -5.61 5.22 -1.10
C ILE A 276 -6.03 3.94 -1.81
N ASN A 277 -7.15 3.39 -1.38
CA ASN A 277 -7.77 2.21 -1.95
C ASN A 277 -9.14 2.58 -2.53
N TYR A 278 -9.59 1.84 -3.54
CA TYR A 278 -10.84 2.12 -4.24
C TYR A 278 -11.75 0.89 -4.16
N ASP A 279 -12.87 1.05 -3.48
CA ASP A 279 -13.96 0.09 -3.57
C ASP A 279 -14.90 0.48 -4.70
N ILE A 280 -15.68 -0.48 -5.18
CA ILE A 280 -16.66 -0.25 -6.25
C ILE A 280 -18.04 -0.79 -5.85
N GLU A 281 -19.06 -0.09 -6.29
CA GLU A 281 -20.42 -0.61 -6.43
C GLU A 281 -20.80 -0.58 -7.89
N TYR A 282 -21.36 -1.66 -8.45
CA TYR A 282 -21.71 -1.73 -9.86
C TYR A 282 -23.22 -1.78 -10.08
N SER A 283 -23.64 -1.42 -11.29
CA SER A 283 -25.02 -1.53 -11.74
C SER A 283 -25.03 -1.79 -13.23
N ASP A 284 -25.67 -2.88 -13.65
CA ASP A 284 -25.73 -3.30 -15.05
C ASP A 284 -27.07 -2.93 -15.67
N ILE A 285 -27.01 -2.38 -16.87
CA ILE A 285 -28.16 -1.95 -17.65
C ILE A 285 -28.03 -2.58 -19.04
N PRO A 286 -28.98 -3.41 -19.50
CA PRO A 286 -28.94 -3.96 -20.85
C PRO A 286 -28.85 -2.86 -21.90
N LEU A 287 -27.95 -3.03 -22.88
CA LEU A 287 -27.85 -2.13 -24.02
C LEU A 287 -29.09 -2.29 -24.91
N ASP A 288 -29.72 -1.15 -25.25
CA ASP A 288 -30.78 -1.12 -26.25
C ASP A 288 -30.15 -1.04 -27.64
N PHE A 289 -30.13 -2.18 -28.34
CA PHE A 289 -29.63 -2.30 -29.71
C PHE A 289 -30.67 -1.92 -30.76
N GLU A 290 -31.91 -1.67 -30.37
CA GLU A 290 -33.03 -1.36 -31.28
C GLU A 290 -33.32 0.15 -31.39
N ASP A 291 -32.58 1.01 -30.67
CA ASP A 291 -32.78 2.47 -30.71
C ASP A 291 -32.36 3.09 -32.06
N PRO A 292 -33.31 3.59 -32.88
CA PRO A 292 -33.02 4.16 -34.20
C PRO A 292 -32.30 5.52 -34.13
N THR A 293 -32.09 6.10 -32.95
CA THR A 293 -31.36 7.36 -32.75
C THR A 293 -29.87 7.18 -32.43
N SER A 294 -29.45 5.95 -32.11
CA SER A 294 -28.05 5.60 -31.88
C SER A 294 -27.27 5.60 -33.19
N LYS A 295 -26.38 6.59 -33.38
CA LYS A 295 -25.44 6.65 -34.52
C LYS A 295 -24.38 5.54 -34.51
N ARG A 296 -24.49 4.52 -33.64
CA ARG A 296 -23.57 3.37 -33.62
C ARG A 296 -24.00 2.36 -34.68
N ASN A 297 -23.77 2.70 -35.94
CA ASN A 297 -24.16 1.88 -37.10
C ASN A 297 -23.43 0.51 -37.20
N ASN A 298 -22.48 0.21 -36.30
CA ASN A 298 -21.60 -0.97 -36.40
C ASN A 298 -21.54 -1.85 -35.13
N THR A 299 -22.25 -1.54 -34.05
CA THR A 299 -22.20 -2.37 -32.83
C THR A 299 -23.19 -3.53 -32.94
N GLU A 300 -22.68 -4.74 -33.15
CA GLU A 300 -23.47 -5.97 -33.17
C GLU A 300 -23.72 -6.50 -31.75
N LYS A 301 -24.87 -7.17 -31.57
CA LYS A 301 -25.20 -7.85 -30.32
C LYS A 301 -24.19 -8.98 -30.06
N GLY A 302 -23.66 -9.04 -28.84
CA GLY A 302 -22.73 -10.04 -28.34
C GLY A 302 -21.28 -9.57 -28.22
N THR A 303 -20.90 -8.44 -28.83
CA THR A 303 -19.49 -7.99 -28.91
C THR A 303 -19.18 -6.74 -28.09
N THR A 304 -20.17 -5.89 -27.84
CA THR A 304 -19.95 -4.57 -27.24
C THR A 304 -20.29 -4.56 -25.75
N ALA A 305 -19.41 -3.99 -24.93
CA ALA A 305 -19.65 -3.64 -23.53
C ALA A 305 -19.40 -2.14 -23.33
N VAL A 306 -20.27 -1.45 -22.60
CA VAL A 306 -20.05 -0.05 -22.23
C VAL A 306 -19.76 0.02 -20.74
N VAL A 307 -18.59 0.54 -20.38
CA VAL A 307 -18.21 0.69 -18.97
C VAL A 307 -18.09 2.17 -18.61
N THR A 308 -18.73 2.58 -17.53
CA THR A 308 -18.71 3.96 -17.05
C THR A 308 -18.25 4.01 -15.61
N PHE A 309 -17.28 4.88 -15.31
CA PHE A 309 -16.69 5.05 -13.99
C PHE A 309 -16.97 6.46 -13.47
N HIS A 310 -17.53 6.58 -12.27
CA HIS A 310 -17.72 7.88 -11.61
C HIS A 310 -17.63 7.74 -10.09
N PHE A 311 -17.26 8.81 -9.38
CA PHE A 311 -17.28 8.79 -7.92
C PHE A 311 -18.72 8.75 -7.39
N LYS A 312 -18.94 7.93 -6.36
CA LYS A 312 -20.24 7.80 -5.67
C LYS A 312 -20.58 9.04 -4.85
N MET A 313 -19.57 9.59 -4.16
CA MET A 313 -19.69 10.71 -3.22
C MET A 313 -18.59 11.73 -3.48
N ASN A 314 -18.89 12.99 -3.16
CA ASN A 314 -17.99 14.15 -3.32
C ASN A 314 -17.09 14.34 -2.09
N SER A 315 -17.30 13.53 -1.07
CA SER A 315 -16.54 13.44 0.16
C SER A 315 -15.93 12.05 0.30
N VAL A 316 -14.72 11.98 0.82
CA VAL A 316 -13.94 10.76 1.00
C VAL A 316 -13.69 10.54 2.48
N ASP A 317 -13.98 9.33 2.95
CA ASP A 317 -13.72 8.94 4.32
C ASP A 317 -12.20 8.78 4.53
N ASN A 318 -11.69 9.46 5.55
CA ASN A 318 -10.29 9.39 5.95
C ASN A 318 -10.16 8.55 7.24
N ILE A 319 -9.55 7.38 7.13
CA ILE A 319 -9.20 6.54 8.26
C ILE A 319 -7.78 6.91 8.70
N GLN A 320 -7.60 7.26 9.96
CA GLN A 320 -6.30 7.63 10.49
C GLN A 320 -5.77 6.59 11.48
N ARG A 321 -4.49 6.23 11.32
CA ARG A 321 -3.73 5.44 12.29
C ARG A 321 -3.28 6.37 13.41
N VAL A 322 -3.72 6.07 14.64
CA VAL A 322 -3.48 6.88 15.85
C VAL A 322 -2.86 6.02 16.95
N ALA A 323 -2.03 6.64 17.80
CA ALA A 323 -1.51 5.97 18.98
C ALA A 323 -2.64 5.72 20.00
N ILE A 324 -2.73 4.50 20.53
CA ILE A 324 -3.65 4.14 21.62
C ILE A 324 -3.23 4.83 22.93
N VAL A 325 -1.92 4.94 23.16
CA VAL A 325 -1.34 5.61 24.31
C VAL A 325 -0.08 6.33 23.85
N THR A 326 -0.08 7.66 23.93
CA THR A 326 1.13 8.45 23.70
C THR A 326 1.99 8.51 24.96
N LEU A 327 3.27 8.94 24.85
CA LEU A 327 4.11 9.20 26.01
C LEU A 327 3.46 10.20 26.98
N SER A 328 2.83 11.24 26.43
CA SER A 328 2.09 12.24 27.21
C SER A 328 0.94 11.62 27.99
N ASP A 329 0.14 10.75 27.37
CA ASP A 329 -0.94 10.02 28.02
C ASP A 329 -0.41 9.08 29.10
N PHE A 330 0.70 8.40 28.84
CA PHE A 330 1.34 7.51 29.79
C PHE A 330 1.79 8.27 31.04
N VAL A 331 2.50 9.39 30.87
CA VAL A 331 2.96 10.25 31.98
C VAL A 331 1.77 10.84 32.74
N ALA A 332 0.74 11.29 32.04
CA ALA A 332 -0.47 11.82 32.66
C ALA A 332 -1.21 10.77 33.48
N ASN A 333 -1.36 9.54 32.96
CA ASN A 333 -2.03 8.43 33.65
C ASN A 333 -1.25 7.98 34.90
N ILE A 334 0.07 7.85 34.80
CA ILE A 334 0.92 7.51 35.96
C ILE A 334 0.92 8.63 36.99
N GLY A 335 1.08 9.89 36.54
CA GLY A 335 1.03 11.06 37.40
C GLY A 335 -0.31 11.20 38.14
N GLY A 336 -1.43 10.98 37.43
CA GLY A 336 -2.76 10.97 38.03
C GLY A 336 -2.94 9.88 39.08
N LEU A 337 -2.44 8.66 38.82
CA LEU A 337 -2.48 7.57 39.79
C LEU A 337 -1.63 7.86 41.03
N LEU A 338 -0.40 8.37 40.85
CA LEU A 338 0.47 8.73 41.97
C LEU A 338 -0.09 9.91 42.79
N GLY A 339 -0.68 10.90 42.12
CA GLY A 339 -1.36 12.01 42.77
C GLY A 339 -2.58 11.57 43.57
N LEU A 340 -3.41 10.69 43.02
CA LEU A 340 -4.62 10.20 43.68
C LEU A 340 -4.32 9.28 44.89
N PHE A 341 -3.38 8.35 44.76
CA PHE A 341 -3.11 7.35 45.81
C PHE A 341 -2.08 7.80 46.85
N LEU A 342 -1.10 8.60 46.46
CA LEU A 342 0.02 9.00 47.34
C LEU A 342 0.03 10.49 47.67
N GLY A 343 -0.83 11.31 47.04
CA GLY A 343 -0.72 12.77 47.11
C GLY A 343 0.57 13.30 46.46
N PHE A 344 1.22 12.47 45.64
CA PHE A 344 2.51 12.79 45.04
C PHE A 344 2.32 13.72 43.84
N SER A 345 2.94 14.90 43.90
CA SER A 345 2.88 15.89 42.83
C SER A 345 4.23 16.07 42.13
N PHE A 346 4.23 16.78 41.01
CA PHE A 346 5.46 17.15 40.31
C PHE A 346 6.40 17.99 41.19
N LEU A 347 5.85 18.84 42.07
CA LEU A 347 6.66 19.58 43.05
C LEU A 347 7.27 18.64 44.10
N SER A 348 6.50 17.66 44.58
CA SER A 348 6.97 16.64 45.52
C SER A 348 8.13 15.82 44.94
N PHE A 349 8.15 15.57 43.62
CA PHE A 349 9.27 14.91 42.94
C PHE A 349 10.58 15.71 43.09
N PHE A 350 10.55 17.02 42.79
CA PHE A 350 11.73 17.87 42.93
C PHE A 350 12.13 18.09 44.39
N GLU A 351 11.18 18.12 45.33
CA GLU A 351 11.49 18.12 46.76
C GLU A 351 12.28 16.86 47.14
N ILE A 352 11.83 15.67 46.75
CA ILE A 352 12.55 14.43 47.02
C ILE A 352 13.97 14.49 46.44
N ILE A 353 14.13 14.93 45.19
CA ILE A 353 15.46 15.10 44.57
C ILE A 353 16.31 16.06 45.41
N TYR A 354 15.77 17.21 45.81
CA TYR A 354 16.48 18.20 46.61
C TYR A 354 16.93 17.63 47.97
N PHE A 355 16.05 16.91 48.67
CA PHE A 355 16.36 16.30 49.96
C PHE A 355 17.40 15.18 49.84
N MET A 356 17.27 14.32 48.82
CA MET A 356 18.14 13.16 48.61
C MET A 356 19.51 13.52 48.04
N THR A 357 19.63 14.61 47.26
CA THR A 357 20.89 15.03 46.65
C THR A 357 21.52 16.19 47.43
N ILE A 358 20.96 17.39 47.31
CA ILE A 358 21.55 18.63 47.81
C ILE A 358 21.65 18.59 49.32
N ARG A 359 20.54 18.33 50.02
CA ARG A 359 20.54 18.34 51.48
C ARG A 359 21.38 17.21 52.07
N TRP A 360 21.37 16.03 51.46
CA TRP A 360 22.21 14.91 51.87
C TRP A 360 23.70 15.21 51.68
N VAL A 361 24.12 15.67 50.50
CA VAL A 361 25.51 16.05 50.21
C VAL A 361 25.97 17.17 51.13
N THR A 362 25.14 18.20 51.33
CA THR A 362 25.47 19.34 52.21
C THR A 362 25.62 18.88 53.66
N ASN A 363 24.77 17.97 54.13
CA ASN A 363 24.88 17.41 55.48
C ASN A 363 26.12 16.53 55.66
N VAL A 364 26.45 15.69 54.67
CA VAL A 364 27.67 14.86 54.69
C VAL A 364 28.91 15.74 54.66
N TRP A 365 28.93 16.77 53.82
CA TRP A 365 30.04 17.72 53.71
C TRP A 365 30.21 18.52 55.00
N ASN A 366 29.12 19.02 55.58
CA ASN A 366 29.14 19.71 56.88
C ASN A 366 29.59 18.79 58.02
N LYS A 367 29.21 17.49 58.01
CA LYS A 367 29.67 16.52 59.00
C LYS A 367 31.17 16.24 58.87
N ARG A 368 31.69 16.07 57.65
CA ARG A 368 33.13 15.95 57.36
C ARG A 368 33.92 17.19 57.81
N ASN A 369 33.44 18.39 57.49
CA ASN A 369 34.10 19.64 57.92
C ASN A 369 34.10 19.80 59.45
N ARG A 370 33.01 19.43 60.14
CA ARG A 370 32.97 19.42 61.61
C ARG A 370 33.97 18.44 62.21
N GLN A 371 34.14 17.26 61.62
CA GLN A 371 35.11 16.27 62.08
C GLN A 371 36.56 16.75 61.92
N HIS A 372 36.92 17.28 60.74
CA HIS A 372 38.25 17.89 60.52
C HIS A 372 38.54 19.09 61.43
N SER A 373 37.52 19.87 61.81
CA SER A 373 37.70 20.98 62.77
C SER A 373 37.96 20.47 64.20
N ARG A 374 37.41 19.31 64.57
CA ARG A 374 37.62 18.68 65.88
C ARG A 374 38.98 18.00 65.97
N GLU A 375 39.41 17.34 64.90
CA GLU A 375 40.75 16.74 64.79
C GLU A 375 41.84 17.82 64.91
N ARG A 376 41.73 18.93 64.17
CA ARG A 376 42.68 20.06 64.28
C ARG A 376 42.72 20.70 65.67
N LYS A 377 41.58 20.81 66.36
CA LYS A 377 41.52 21.29 67.76
C LYS A 377 42.10 20.29 68.76
N ALA A 378 41.97 18.99 68.50
CA ALA A 378 42.57 17.96 69.33
C ALA A 378 44.09 17.92 69.15
N GLU A 379 44.58 18.09 67.91
CA GLU A 379 46.01 18.23 67.61
C GLU A 379 46.62 19.46 68.28
N SER A 380 45.96 20.62 68.21
CA SER A 380 46.45 21.83 68.88
C SER A 380 46.50 21.70 70.41
N LEU A 381 45.51 21.05 71.02
CA LEU A 381 45.50 20.77 72.47
C LEU A 381 46.58 19.74 72.87
N PHE A 382 46.92 18.79 71.98
CA PHE A 382 48.01 17.85 72.21
C PHE A 382 49.39 18.49 72.07
N GLU A 383 49.55 19.51 71.22
CA GLU A 383 50.78 20.32 71.14
C GLU A 383 50.96 21.18 72.38
N GLU A 384 49.90 21.83 72.89
CA GLU A 384 49.97 22.64 74.13
C GLU A 384 50.29 21.80 75.38
N LEU A 385 49.95 20.51 75.41
CA LEU A 385 50.28 19.62 76.53
C LEU A 385 51.70 19.02 76.47
N LYS A 386 52.41 19.21 75.35
CA LYS A 386 53.77 18.67 75.13
C LYS A 386 54.89 19.72 75.25
N GLY A 387 54.55 21.01 75.27
CA GLY A 387 55.47 22.10 75.60
C GLY A 387 55.43 22.41 77.08
#